data_AF-M2PIQ2-F1
#
_entry.id   AF-M2PIQ2-F1
#
_cell.length_a   1.000
_cell.length_b   1.000
_cell.length_c   1.000
_cell.angle_alpha   90.00
_cell.angle_beta   90.00
_cell.angle_gamma   90.00
#
_symmetry.space_group_name_H-M   'P 1'
#
loop_
_entity.id
_entity.type
_entity.pdbx_description
1 polymer ?
#
loop_
_entity_poly.entity_id
_entity_poly.type
_entity_poly.pdbx_seq_one_letter_code
_entity_poly.pdbx_strand_id
1 'polypeptide(L)'
;MEFTVDDVTPDQCMEIEEHIALDQLVVDIYTGLRKTWPSVEDVVNDVDVATTLLCLTVLTPPRKIPLRREWFDVTNIRRLAEQKRVRNYLAVPVHSKKFARMRSLCLWYEGYSCWL
;
A
#
# COMPACT_ATOMS: atom_id res chain seq x y z
N MET A 1 -23.05 -16.26 -26.95
CA MET A 1 -21.75 -16.64 -26.39
C MET A 1 -21.88 -16.44 -24.90
N GLU A 2 -22.15 -17.52 -24.18
CA GLU A 2 -22.27 -17.51 -22.72
C GLU A 2 -20.85 -17.55 -22.14
N PHE A 3 -20.48 -16.52 -21.38
CA PHE A 3 -19.21 -16.51 -20.67
C PHE A 3 -19.29 -17.51 -19.52
N THR A 4 -18.51 -18.59 -19.61
CA THR A 4 -18.37 -19.60 -18.55
C THR A 4 -17.48 -19.09 -17.43
N VAL A 5 -17.85 -19.44 -16.20
CA VAL A 5 -17.30 -18.97 -14.92
C VAL A 5 -15.80 -19.29 -14.69
N ASP A 6 -15.14 -19.99 -15.62
CA ASP A 6 -13.73 -20.38 -15.51
C ASP A 6 -12.71 -19.40 -16.14
N ASP A 7 -13.14 -18.33 -16.81
CA ASP A 7 -12.25 -17.22 -17.25
C ASP A 7 -11.81 -16.29 -16.09
N VAL A 8 -12.22 -16.62 -14.86
CA VAL A 8 -12.10 -15.78 -13.66
C VAL A 8 -11.26 -16.49 -12.59
N THR A 9 -10.12 -17.04 -12.96
CA THR A 9 -9.04 -17.19 -11.98
C THR A 9 -8.19 -15.93 -12.10
N PRO A 10 -8.31 -14.95 -11.18
CA PRO A 10 -7.41 -13.81 -11.22
C PRO A 10 -6.01 -14.36 -11.05
N ASP A 11 -5.03 -13.84 -11.80
CA ASP A 11 -3.63 -13.92 -11.38
C ASP A 11 -3.58 -13.43 -9.93
N GLN A 12 -3.56 -14.36 -8.97
CA GLN A 12 -3.73 -14.06 -7.54
C GLN A 12 -2.55 -13.25 -6.99
N CYS A 13 -1.52 -13.03 -7.80
CA CYS A 13 -0.34 -12.26 -7.49
C CYS A 13 -0.14 -11.20 -8.58
N MET A 14 0.01 -9.95 -8.16
CA MET A 14 0.45 -8.87 -9.03
C MET A 14 1.85 -9.20 -9.58
N GLU A 15 2.06 -8.97 -10.89
CA GLU A 15 3.36 -9.16 -11.53
C GLU A 15 4.42 -8.19 -10.96
N ILE A 16 5.69 -8.57 -11.02
CA ILE A 16 6.80 -7.79 -10.45
C ILE A 16 6.88 -6.40 -11.10
N GLU A 17 6.64 -6.31 -12.41
CA GLU A 17 6.64 -5.06 -13.18
C GLU A 17 5.53 -4.11 -12.70
N GLU A 18 4.34 -4.63 -12.40
CA GLU A 18 3.23 -3.84 -11.86
C GLU A 18 3.57 -3.34 -10.45
N HIS A 19 4.22 -4.17 -9.63
CA HIS A 19 4.72 -3.74 -8.32
C HIS A 19 5.74 -2.58 -8.43
N ILE A 20 6.67 -2.66 -9.37
CA ILE A 20 7.69 -1.61 -9.61
C ILE A 20 7.01 -0.31 -10.09
N ALA A 21 6.08 -0.41 -11.04
CA ALA A 21 5.37 0.75 -11.57
C ALA A 21 4.57 1.47 -10.48
N LEU A 22 3.89 0.73 -9.60
CA LEU A 22 3.13 1.30 -8.48
C LEU A 22 4.05 1.87 -7.38
N ASP A 23 5.20 1.24 -7.14
CA ASP A 23 6.21 1.80 -6.22
C ASP A 23 6.72 3.17 -6.69
N GLN A 24 7.03 3.28 -7.99
CA GLN A 24 7.42 4.56 -8.58
C GLN A 24 6.27 5.59 -8.52
N LEU A 25 5.03 5.16 -8.78
CA LEU A 25 3.87 6.04 -8.69
C LEU A 25 3.67 6.63 -7.29
N VAL A 26 3.89 5.84 -6.23
CA VAL A 26 3.85 6.36 -4.84
C VAL A 26 4.90 7.45 -4.63
N VAL A 27 6.11 7.24 -5.15
CA VAL A 27 7.21 8.22 -5.06
C VAL A 27 6.85 9.50 -5.81
N ASP A 28 6.35 9.37 -7.03
CA ASP A 28 6.01 10.50 -7.90
C ASP A 28 4.87 11.33 -7.29
N ILE A 29 3.81 10.69 -6.78
CA ILE A 29 2.70 11.41 -6.14
C ILE A 29 3.18 12.13 -4.87
N TYR A 30 3.93 11.45 -4.00
CA TYR A 30 4.40 12.06 -2.76
C TYR A 30 5.31 13.26 -3.04
N THR A 31 6.30 13.08 -3.92
CA THR A 31 7.24 14.15 -4.27
C THR A 31 6.58 15.28 -5.05
N GLY A 32 5.55 14.99 -5.86
CA GLY A 32 4.73 16.02 -6.49
C GLY A 32 4.01 16.91 -5.47
N LEU A 33 3.56 16.34 -4.34
CA LEU A 33 2.86 17.05 -3.27
C LEU A 33 3.81 17.77 -2.29
N ARG A 34 4.91 17.11 -1.89
CA ARG A 34 5.81 17.56 -0.81
C ARG A 34 7.17 18.03 -1.29
N LYS A 35 7.44 18.01 -2.60
CA LYS A 35 8.70 18.35 -3.29
C LYS A 35 9.90 17.45 -2.99
N THR A 36 9.96 16.86 -1.79
CA THR A 36 11.06 15.97 -1.37
C THR A 36 10.52 14.63 -0.91
N TRP A 37 11.33 13.59 -1.08
CA TRP A 37 11.06 12.27 -0.50
C TRP A 37 11.43 12.29 0.99
N PRO A 38 10.62 11.71 1.89
CA PRO A 38 10.88 11.79 3.32
C PRO A 38 12.04 10.87 3.71
N SER A 39 12.76 11.25 4.76
CA SER A 39 13.76 10.39 5.37
C SER A 39 13.10 9.30 6.23
N VAL A 40 13.89 8.30 6.63
CA VAL A 40 13.44 7.28 7.60
C VAL A 40 13.02 7.93 8.92
N GLU A 41 13.76 8.93 9.38
CA GLU A 41 13.47 9.62 10.64
C GLU A 41 12.15 10.40 10.56
N ASP A 42 11.87 11.05 9.44
CA ASP A 42 10.60 11.73 9.21
C ASP A 42 9.43 10.75 9.34
N VAL A 43 9.54 9.57 8.73
CA VAL A 43 8.47 8.55 8.80
C VAL A 43 8.29 8.01 10.22
N VAL A 44 9.37 7.79 10.97
CA VAL A 44 9.30 7.23 12.33
C VAL A 44 8.75 8.24 13.33
N ASN A 45 9.04 9.52 13.14
CA ASN A 45 8.71 10.58 14.10
C ASN A 45 7.43 11.36 13.75
N ASP A 46 7.03 11.40 12.48
CA ASP A 46 5.86 12.15 12.01
C ASP A 46 4.72 11.21 11.58
N VAL A 47 3.61 11.27 12.32
CA VAL A 47 2.40 10.48 12.05
C VAL A 47 1.74 10.90 10.74
N ASP A 48 1.80 12.17 10.34
CA ASP A 48 1.16 12.68 9.13
C ASP A 48 1.92 12.21 7.88
N VAL A 49 3.26 12.20 7.95
CA VAL A 49 4.11 11.62 6.90
C VAL A 49 3.81 10.14 6.73
N ALA A 50 3.80 9.37 7.83
CA ALA A 50 3.48 7.95 7.79
C ALA A 50 2.06 7.68 7.28
N THR A 51 1.06 8.44 7.73
CA THR A 51 -0.33 8.32 7.27
C THR A 51 -0.43 8.56 5.77
N THR A 52 0.23 9.60 5.26
CA THR A 52 0.23 9.92 3.83
C THR A 52 0.81 8.78 3.00
N LEU A 53 1.96 8.23 3.41
CA LEU A 53 2.60 7.12 2.72
C LEU A 53 1.78 5.83 2.78
N LEU A 54 1.14 5.54 3.91
CA LEU A 54 0.20 4.42 4.01
C LEU A 54 -0.98 4.61 3.07
N CYS A 55 -1.58 5.80 3.04
CA CYS A 55 -2.68 6.10 2.12
C CYS A 55 -2.25 5.90 0.68
N LEU A 56 -1.09 6.43 0.26
CA LEU A 56 -0.59 6.23 -1.11
C LEU A 56 -0.32 4.77 -1.41
N THR A 57 0.23 4.02 -0.45
CA THR A 57 0.51 2.59 -0.61
C THR A 57 -0.78 1.77 -0.77
N VAL A 58 -1.83 2.11 -0.03
CA VAL A 58 -3.12 1.41 -0.01
C VAL A 58 -4.03 1.84 -1.17
N LEU A 59 -3.94 3.10 -1.59
CA LEU A 59 -4.74 3.70 -2.67
C LEU A 59 -4.07 3.59 -4.05
N THR A 60 -2.89 2.98 -4.13
CA THR A 60 -2.30 2.46 -5.38
C THR A 60 -2.44 0.93 -5.49
N PRO A 61 -3.65 0.34 -5.32
CA PRO A 61 -3.82 -1.09 -5.43
C PRO A 61 -3.89 -1.57 -6.89
N PRO A 62 -3.71 -2.88 -7.12
CA PRO A 62 -4.14 -3.49 -8.37
C PRO A 62 -5.64 -3.24 -8.58
N ARG A 63 -6.03 -2.82 -9.78
CA ARG A 63 -7.43 -2.46 -10.14
C ARG A 63 -8.46 -3.59 -9.92
N LYS A 64 -8.01 -4.81 -9.63
CA LYS A 64 -8.82 -6.03 -9.59
C LYS A 64 -9.23 -6.47 -8.18
N ILE A 65 -8.70 -5.85 -7.12
CA ILE A 65 -8.94 -6.32 -5.75
C ILE A 65 -9.58 -5.22 -4.89
N PRO A 66 -10.80 -5.43 -4.35
CA PRO A 66 -11.45 -4.44 -3.52
C PRO A 66 -10.70 -4.24 -2.20
N LEU A 67 -10.59 -2.99 -1.77
CA LEU A 67 -10.09 -2.64 -0.44
C LEU A 67 -11.15 -2.98 0.61
N ARG A 68 -10.74 -3.52 1.76
CA ARG A 68 -11.66 -3.75 2.89
C ARG A 68 -12.27 -2.43 3.33
N ARG A 69 -13.56 -2.45 3.63
CA ARG A 69 -14.35 -1.26 4.01
C ARG A 69 -13.75 -0.45 5.16
N GLU A 70 -13.07 -1.10 6.09
CA GLU A 70 -12.40 -0.47 7.23
C GLU A 70 -11.31 0.55 6.83
N TRP A 71 -10.71 0.39 5.64
CA TRP A 71 -9.65 1.28 5.15
C TRP A 71 -10.17 2.40 4.24
N PHE A 72 -11.48 2.46 3.96
CA PHE A 72 -12.08 3.62 3.30
C PHE A 72 -12.11 4.86 4.21
N ASP A 73 -12.08 4.67 5.52
CA ASP A 73 -11.93 5.75 6.48
C ASP A 73 -10.45 6.02 6.76
N VAL A 74 -9.97 7.19 6.30
CA VAL A 74 -8.59 7.65 6.51
C VAL A 74 -8.22 7.71 7.99
N THR A 75 -9.19 7.86 8.89
CA THR A 75 -8.98 7.86 10.34
C THR A 75 -8.40 6.53 10.82
N ASN A 76 -8.81 5.40 10.24
CA ASN A 76 -8.28 4.08 10.60
C ASN A 76 -6.84 3.91 10.11
N ILE A 77 -6.50 4.45 8.94
CA ILE A 77 -5.12 4.48 8.44
C ILE A 77 -4.24 5.34 9.37
N ARG A 78 -4.75 6.50 9.82
CA ARG A 78 -4.05 7.35 10.78
C ARG A 78 -3.81 6.64 12.11
N ARG A 79 -4.82 5.95 12.65
CA ARG A 79 -4.69 5.16 13.90
C ARG A 79 -3.61 4.07 13.79
N LEU A 80 -3.45 3.46 12.62
CA LEU A 80 -2.31 2.56 12.37
C LEU A 80 -0.99 3.34 12.40
N ALA A 81 -0.91 4.48 11.71
CA ALA A 81 0.28 5.31 11.69
C ALA A 81 0.67 5.85 13.09
N GLU A 82 -0.26 6.01 14.03
CA GLU A 82 0.05 6.39 15.42
C GLU A 82 0.88 5.34 16.15
N GLN A 83 0.83 4.08 15.72
CA GLN A 83 1.61 3.00 16.31
C GLN A 83 3.07 3.07 15.83
N LYS A 84 4.00 3.29 16.77
CA LYS A 84 5.44 3.36 16.46
C LYS A 84 5.95 2.11 15.72
N ARG A 85 5.41 0.92 16.03
CA ARG A 85 5.76 -0.33 15.34
C ARG A 85 5.40 -0.30 13.86
N VAL A 86 4.24 0.27 13.50
CA VAL A 86 3.82 0.43 12.11
C VAL A 86 4.73 1.41 11.39
N ARG A 87 5.06 2.56 12.01
CA ARG A 87 5.98 3.53 11.39
C ARG A 87 7.39 2.97 11.19
N ASN A 88 7.91 2.22 12.16
CA ASN A 88 9.18 1.51 12.01
C ASN A 88 9.14 0.47 10.88
N TYR A 89 8.02 -0.22 10.72
CA TYR A 89 7.85 -1.17 9.62
C TYR A 89 7.79 -0.46 8.26
N LEU A 90 7.13 0.70 8.19
CA LEU A 90 7.02 1.55 7.00
C LEU A 90 8.34 2.26 6.64
N ALA A 91 9.25 2.48 7.59
CA ALA A 91 10.54 3.09 7.31
C ALA A 91 11.40 2.28 6.32
N VAL A 92 11.34 0.95 6.39
CA VAL A 92 12.10 0.04 5.51
C VAL A 92 11.72 0.19 4.03
N PRO A 93 10.43 0.12 3.65
CA PRO A 93 10.02 0.36 2.26
C PRO A 93 10.24 1.82 1.84
N VAL A 94 10.21 2.80 2.75
CA VAL A 94 10.53 4.21 2.40
C VAL A 94 12.00 4.39 2.05
N HIS A 95 12.91 3.77 2.81
CA HIS A 95 14.34 3.81 2.52
C HIS A 95 14.67 3.22 1.15
N SER A 96 14.07 2.06 0.85
CA SER A 96 14.31 1.32 -0.39
C SER A 96 13.41 1.73 -1.56
N LYS A 97 12.40 2.59 -1.31
CA LYS A 97 11.31 2.94 -2.22
C LYS A 97 10.58 1.71 -2.79
N LYS A 98 10.37 0.69 -1.96
CA LYS A 98 9.76 -0.59 -2.34
C LYS A 98 8.58 -0.94 -1.44
N PHE A 99 7.37 -0.65 -1.88
CA PHE A 99 6.13 -0.81 -1.10
C PHE A 99 5.35 -2.08 -1.46
N ALA A 100 5.82 -2.85 -2.45
CA ALA A 100 5.22 -4.12 -2.87
C ALA A 100 4.82 -5.02 -1.70
N ARG A 101 5.75 -5.31 -0.78
CA ARG A 101 5.48 -6.15 0.39
C ARG A 101 4.38 -5.61 1.29
N MET A 102 4.32 -4.30 1.45
CA MET A 102 3.28 -3.66 2.27
C MET A 102 1.91 -3.75 1.61
N ARG A 103 1.82 -3.65 0.27
CA ARG A 103 0.57 -3.89 -0.46
C ARG A 103 0.14 -5.35 -0.36
N SER A 104 1.07 -6.29 -0.39
CA SER A 104 0.79 -7.72 -0.30
C SER A 104 0.52 -8.23 1.12
N LEU A 105 0.60 -7.38 2.15
CA LEU A 105 0.08 -7.73 3.47
C LEU A 105 -1.44 -7.84 3.32
N CYS A 106 -2.00 -9.03 3.52
CA CYS A 106 -3.43 -9.37 3.48
C CYS A 106 -4.34 -8.55 4.41
N LEU A 107 -3.80 -7.49 5.01
CA LEU A 107 -4.47 -6.51 5.85
C LEU A 107 -5.44 -5.64 5.06
N TRP A 108 -5.07 -5.24 3.83
CA TRP A 108 -5.75 -4.14 3.14
C TRP A 108 -6.95 -4.59 2.31
N TYR A 109 -6.79 -5.68 1.57
CA TYR A 109 -7.73 -6.05 0.51
C TYR A 109 -8.64 -7.21 0.92
N GLU A 110 -9.86 -7.23 0.38
CA GLU A 110 -10.77 -8.35 0.51
C GLU A 110 -10.26 -9.53 -0.34
N GLY A 111 -10.52 -10.76 0.09
CA GLY A 111 -10.12 -11.97 -0.65
C GLY A 111 -8.63 -12.34 -0.58
N TYR A 112 -7.76 -11.46 -0.08
CA TYR A 112 -6.41 -11.84 0.33
C TYR A 112 -6.49 -12.57 1.69
N SER A 113 -6.50 -13.90 1.65
CA SER A 113 -6.27 -14.73 2.83
C SER A 113 -4.79 -15.10 2.89
N CYS A 114 -4.10 -14.79 3.99
CA CYS A 114 -2.88 -15.53 4.31
C CYS A 114 -3.31 -17.00 4.45
N TRP A 115 -2.87 -17.87 3.55
CA TRP A 115 -2.72 -19.27 3.92
C TRP A 115 -1.55 -19.28 4.92
N LEU A 116 -1.87 -19.16 6.20
CA LEU A 116 -0.97 -19.53 7.30
C LEU A 116 -0.94 -21.05 7.39
#